data_AF-A0A257MM60-F1
#
_entry.id   AF-A0A257MM60-F1
#
_cell.length_a   1.000
_cell.length_b   1.000
_cell.length_c   1.000
_cell.angle_alpha   90.00
_cell.angle_beta   90.00
_cell.angle_gamma   90.00
#
_symmetry.space_group_name_H-M   'P 1'
#
loop_
_entity.id
_entity.type
_entity.pdbx_description
1 polymer ?
#
loop_
_entity_poly.entity_id
_entity_poly.type
_entity_poly.pdbx_seq_one_letter_code
_entity_poly.pdbx_strand_id
1 'polypeptide(L)'
;SGGGRSTIELLAEKGIAGVVAGEEMAPAQKELFMDLGIPVFSNRSLPVQRIDNLPFLRPDDLAAARAAWEEEVLARRARKEAEKLESLFQEYRVERKKEVKRAQKLLRENKAASE
;
A
#
# COMPACT_ATOMS: atom_id res chain seq x y z
N SER A 1 20.18 -8.96 11.92
CA SER A 1 18.95 -9.15 11.12
C SER A 1 17.76 -8.62 11.91
N GLY A 2 17.50 -7.31 11.86
CA GLY A 2 16.46 -6.64 12.66
C GLY A 2 15.17 -6.28 11.92
N GLY A 3 15.07 -6.54 10.61
CA GLY A 3 13.95 -6.10 9.77
C GLY A 3 12.85 -7.15 9.55
N GLY A 4 12.80 -8.23 10.33
CA GLY A 4 11.75 -9.24 10.18
C GLY A 4 10.36 -8.65 10.46
N ARG A 5 9.32 -9.28 9.89
CA ARG A 5 7.92 -8.89 10.12
C ARG A 5 7.59 -8.77 11.62
N SER A 6 8.02 -9.73 12.42
CA SER A 6 7.83 -9.74 13.87
C SER A 6 8.46 -8.53 14.57
N THR A 7 9.64 -8.08 14.12
CA THR A 7 10.27 -6.88 14.67
C THR A 7 9.50 -5.62 14.31
N ILE A 8 8.98 -5.55 13.08
CA ILE A 8 8.18 -4.41 12.62
C ILE A 8 6.88 -4.29 13.43
N GLU A 9 6.19 -5.41 13.64
CA GLU A 9 4.97 -5.48 14.46
C GLU A 9 5.27 -5.07 15.91
N LEU A 10 6.36 -5.58 16.51
CA LEU A 10 6.80 -5.17 17.85
C LEU A 10 7.10 -3.67 17.96
N LEU A 11 7.74 -3.08 16.94
CA LEU A 11 8.01 -1.64 16.92
C LEU A 11 6.71 -0.83 16.87
N ALA A 12 5.73 -1.29 16.09
CA ALA A 12 4.42 -0.67 16.04
C ALA A 12 3.68 -0.75 17.38
N GLU A 13 3.73 -1.90 18.06
CA GLU A 13 3.16 -2.07 19.41
C GLU A 13 3.82 -1.12 20.44
N LYS A 14 5.11 -0.84 20.27
CA LYS A 14 5.82 0.14 21.11
C LYS A 14 5.46 1.60 20.81
N GLY A 15 4.66 1.86 19.79
CA GLY A 15 4.18 3.20 19.46
C GLY A 15 5.27 4.12 18.91
N ILE A 16 6.22 3.58 18.14
CA ILE A 16 7.24 4.43 17.50
C ILE A 16 6.59 5.42 16.53
N ALA A 17 7.13 6.64 16.48
CA ALA A 17 6.63 7.69 15.58
C ALA A 17 7.17 7.55 14.13
N GLY A 18 8.23 6.78 13.93
CA GLY A 18 8.88 6.62 12.63
C GLY A 18 10.20 5.86 12.74
N VAL A 19 10.73 5.46 11.58
CA VAL A 19 12.01 4.74 11.46
C VAL A 19 12.92 5.52 10.52
N VAL A 20 14.19 5.70 10.90
CA VAL A 20 15.24 6.14 9.98
C VAL A 20 16.16 4.97 9.68
N ALA A 21 16.17 4.54 8.42
CA ALA A 21 17.00 3.45 7.94
C ALA A 21 18.34 3.99 7.42
N GLY A 22 19.43 3.40 7.90
CA GLY A 22 20.79 3.72 7.42
C GLY A 22 21.06 3.19 6.01
N GLU A 23 20.41 2.10 5.63
CA GLU A 23 20.45 1.49 4.30
C GLU A 23 19.06 1.47 3.68
N GLU A 24 19.00 1.16 2.39
CA GLU A 24 17.71 1.03 1.69
C GLU A 24 16.92 -0.16 2.23
N MET A 25 15.70 0.11 2.72
CA MET A 25 14.82 -0.91 3.27
C MET A 25 14.17 -1.71 2.14
N ALA A 26 14.00 -3.03 2.34
CA ALA A 26 13.36 -3.87 1.33
C ALA A 26 11.91 -3.40 1.07
N PRO A 27 11.41 -3.43 -0.19
CA PRO A 27 10.08 -2.93 -0.53
C PRO A 27 8.97 -3.50 0.36
N ALA A 28 8.97 -4.82 0.59
CA ALA A 28 7.96 -5.48 1.43
C ALA A 28 7.96 -4.98 2.89
N GLN A 29 9.11 -4.62 3.45
CA GLN A 29 9.21 -4.07 4.80
C GLN A 29 8.68 -2.63 4.84
N LYS A 30 9.06 -1.81 3.85
CA LYS A 30 8.57 -0.43 3.70
C LYS A 30 7.04 -0.42 3.57
N GLU A 31 6.48 -1.34 2.79
CA GLU A 31 5.04 -1.50 2.66
C GLU A 31 4.35 -1.86 3.97
N LEU A 32 4.93 -2.78 4.75
CA LEU A 32 4.37 -3.16 6.06
C LEU A 32 4.36 -1.97 7.04
N PHE A 33 5.45 -1.20 7.13
CA PHE A 33 5.47 0.01 7.94
C PHE A 33 4.42 1.03 7.48
N MET A 34 4.26 1.22 6.17
CA MET A 34 3.23 2.11 5.63
C MET A 34 1.81 1.64 5.97
N ASP A 35 1.54 0.34 5.89
CA ASP A 35 0.24 -0.22 6.23
C ASP A 35 -0.06 -0.07 7.74
N LEU A 36 0.99 -0.07 8.59
CA LEU A 36 0.93 0.24 10.01
C LEU A 36 0.90 1.76 10.32
N GLY A 37 0.96 2.62 9.29
CA GLY A 37 0.93 4.07 9.45
C GLY A 37 2.22 4.67 10.00
N ILE A 38 3.34 3.95 9.90
CA ILE A 38 4.64 4.36 10.45
C ILE A 38 5.53 4.84 9.29
N PRO A 39 6.04 6.08 9.33
CA PRO A 39 6.92 6.58 8.30
C PRO A 39 8.30 5.93 8.37
N VAL A 40 8.86 5.64 7.20
CA VAL A 40 10.23 5.15 7.04
C VAL A 40 11.01 6.15 6.20
N PHE A 41 12.05 6.72 6.80
CA PHE A 41 12.94 7.67 6.16
C PHE A 41 14.28 7.01 5.84
N SER A 42 14.90 7.46 4.76
CA SER A 42 16.29 7.15 4.45
C SER A 42 17.19 8.31 4.87
N ASN A 43 18.49 8.07 5.02
CA ASN A 43 19.46 9.14 5.32
C ASN A 43 19.53 10.23 4.23
N ARG A 44 18.94 9.98 3.03
CA ARG A 44 18.80 10.98 1.95
C ARG A 44 17.58 11.87 2.12
N SER A 45 16.48 11.34 2.66
CA SER A 45 15.21 12.07 2.85
C SER A 45 15.16 12.77 4.21
N LEU A 46 15.82 12.21 5.21
CA LEU A 46 15.99 12.81 6.53
C LEU A 46 17.45 12.65 6.98
N PRO A 47 18.28 13.69 6.81
CA PRO A 47 19.67 13.64 7.24
C PRO A 47 19.78 13.48 8.74
N VAL A 48 20.51 12.45 9.18
CA VAL A 48 20.84 12.24 10.60
C VAL A 48 22.31 12.54 10.84
N GLN A 49 22.59 13.47 11.74
CA GLN A 49 23.93 13.76 12.22
C GLN A 49 24.23 12.91 13.45
N ARG A 50 25.48 12.43 13.57
CA ARG A 50 25.94 11.73 14.76
C ARG A 50 26.93 12.62 15.50
N ILE A 51 26.61 13.00 16.73
CA ILE A 51 27.48 13.75 17.63
C ILE A 51 27.65 12.88 18.87
N ASP A 52 28.90 12.55 19.24
CA ASP A 52 29.21 11.65 20.35
C ASP A 52 28.41 10.33 20.33
N ASN A 53 28.28 9.75 19.13
CA ASN A 53 27.52 8.51 18.87
C ASN A 53 26.00 8.60 19.13
N LEU A 54 25.46 9.80 19.35
CA LEU A 54 24.03 10.05 19.47
C LEU A 54 23.46 10.63 18.16
N PRO A 55 22.27 10.18 17.71
CA PRO A 55 21.64 10.71 16.50
C PRO A 55 20.93 12.04 16.77
N PHE A 56 21.16 13.01 15.90
CA PHE A 56 20.51 14.32 15.87
C PHE A 56 19.89 14.57 14.51
N LEU A 57 18.75 15.25 14.51
CA LEU A 57 17.99 15.62 13.32
C LEU A 57 17.44 17.03 13.51
N ARG A 58 17.30 17.77 12.41
CA ARG A 58 16.72 19.11 12.47
C ARG A 58 15.19 18.99 12.47
N PRO A 59 14.47 19.72 13.32
CA PRO A 59 13.01 19.67 13.35
C PRO A 59 12.36 19.99 12.00
N ASP A 60 12.90 20.97 11.27
CA ASP A 60 12.39 21.37 9.96
C ASP A 60 12.55 20.27 8.90
N ASP A 61 13.70 19.59 8.91
CA ASP A 61 13.96 18.46 8.00
C ASP A 61 12.99 17.30 8.29
N LEU A 62 12.71 17.03 9.56
CA LEU A 62 11.73 16.02 9.97
C LEU A 62 10.31 16.39 9.54
N ALA A 63 9.91 17.65 9.71
CA ALA A 63 8.60 18.14 9.29
C ALA A 63 8.42 18.02 7.77
N ALA A 64 9.45 18.41 7.00
CA ALA A 64 9.43 18.31 5.55
C ALA A 64 9.38 16.84 5.07
N ALA A 65 10.20 15.97 5.66
CA ALA A 65 10.22 14.55 5.34
C ALA A 65 8.88 13.89 5.66
N ARG A 66 8.27 14.26 6.79
CA ARG A 66 6.96 13.76 7.19
C ARG A 66 5.86 14.21 6.22
N ALA A 67 5.83 15.48 5.82
CA ALA A 67 4.85 15.98 4.85
C ALA A 67 4.95 15.24 3.51
N ALA A 68 6.17 15.06 3.00
CA ALA A 68 6.40 14.29 1.77
C ALA A 68 5.93 12.83 1.88
N TRP A 69 6.14 12.20 3.04
CA TRP A 69 5.65 10.84 3.29
C TRP A 69 4.12 10.78 3.37
N GLU A 70 3.46 11.76 4.00
CA GLU A 70 2.00 11.83 4.08
C GLU A 70 1.38 11.95 2.68
N GLU A 71 1.99 12.73 1.78
CA GLU A 71 1.62 12.79 0.36
C GLU A 71 1.80 11.45 -0.36
N GLU A 72 2.93 10.76 -0.16
CA GLU A 72 3.19 9.43 -0.73
C GLU A 72 2.13 8.41 -0.29
N VAL A 73 1.76 8.42 0.99
CA VAL A 73 0.74 7.52 1.53
C VAL A 73 -0.64 7.82 0.96
N LEU A 74 -0.99 9.10 0.82
CA LEU A 74 -2.26 9.51 0.22
C LEU A 74 -2.36 9.05 -1.24
N ALA A 75 -1.32 9.29 -2.03
CA ALA A 75 -1.24 8.85 -3.41
C ALA A 75 -1.33 7.32 -3.54
N ARG A 76 -0.63 6.58 -2.66
CA ARG A 76 -0.70 5.11 -2.60
C ARG A 76 -2.11 4.61 -2.29
N ARG A 77 -2.80 5.23 -1.32
CA ARG A 77 -4.18 4.86 -0.97
C ARG A 77 -5.13 5.08 -2.13
N ALA A 78 -5.07 6.26 -2.76
CA ALA A 78 -5.89 6.56 -3.94
C ALA A 78 -5.64 5.56 -5.09
N ARG A 79 -4.38 5.19 -5.33
CA ARG A 79 -4.04 4.16 -6.33
C ARG A 79 -4.62 2.80 -5.99
N LYS A 80 -4.47 2.33 -4.75
CA LYS A 80 -5.03 1.04 -4.30
C LYS A 80 -6.56 1.00 -4.40
N GLU A 81 -7.22 2.12 -4.11
CA GLU A 81 -8.68 2.25 -4.25
C GLU A 81 -9.12 2.18 -5.72
N ALA A 82 -8.42 2.87 -6.62
CA ALA A 82 -8.68 2.80 -8.05
C ALA A 82 -8.47 1.37 -8.61
N GLU A 83 -7.38 0.70 -8.24
CA GLU A 83 -7.09 -0.67 -8.64
C GLU A 83 -8.16 -1.65 -8.13
N LYS A 84 -8.64 -1.47 -6.90
CA LYS A 84 -9.74 -2.27 -6.33
C LYS A 84 -11.04 -2.06 -7.11
N LEU A 85 -11.38 -0.81 -7.43
CA LEU A 85 -12.59 -0.48 -8.17
C LEU A 85 -12.56 -1.08 -9.58
N GLU A 86 -11.41 -0.99 -10.27
CA GLU A 86 -11.23 -1.58 -11.58
C GLU A 86 -11.40 -3.11 -11.55
N SER A 87 -10.85 -3.79 -10.54
CA SER A 87 -11.06 -5.25 -10.37
C SER A 87 -12.54 -5.59 -10.27
N LEU A 88 -13.31 -4.84 -9.48
CA LEU A 88 -14.75 -5.06 -9.32
C LEU A 88 -15.50 -4.87 -10.64
N PHE A 89 -15.15 -3.85 -11.43
CA PHE A 89 -15.76 -3.65 -12.75
C PHE A 89 -15.43 -4.80 -13.70
N GLN A 90 -14.20 -5.30 -13.70
CA GLN A 90 -13.81 -6.42 -14.57
C GLN A 90 -14.54 -7.70 -14.20
N GLU A 91 -14.63 -8.02 -12.91
CA GLU A 91 -15.40 -9.16 -12.41
C GLU A 91 -16.88 -9.05 -12.81
N TYR A 92 -17.49 -7.88 -12.61
CA TYR A 92 -18.87 -7.63 -13.02
C TYR A 92 -19.07 -7.77 -14.53
N ARG A 93 -18.17 -7.22 -15.36
CA ARG A 93 -18.24 -7.34 -16.83
C ARG A 93 -18.16 -8.79 -17.28
N VAL A 94 -17.31 -9.59 -16.64
CA VAL A 94 -17.18 -11.02 -16.94
C VAL A 94 -18.48 -11.74 -16.60
N GLU A 95 -19.04 -11.51 -15.42
CA GLU A 95 -20.27 -12.18 -15.00
C GLU A 95 -21.47 -11.76 -15.87
N ARG A 96 -21.60 -10.47 -16.17
CA ARG A 96 -22.66 -9.97 -17.05
C ARG A 96 -22.61 -10.59 -18.44
N LYS A 97 -21.42 -10.77 -19.02
CA LYS A 97 -21.24 -11.47 -20.31
C LYS A 97 -21.70 -12.93 -20.23
N LYS A 98 -21.43 -13.63 -19.13
CA LYS A 98 -21.89 -15.02 -18.94
C LYS A 98 -23.41 -15.09 -18.83
N GLU A 99 -24.03 -14.20 -18.06
CA GLU A 99 -25.50 -14.13 -17.93
C GLU A 99 -26.18 -13.90 -19.27
N VAL A 100 -25.69 -12.92 -20.06
CA VAL A 100 -26.25 -12.64 -21.39
C VAL A 100 -26.12 -13.85 -22.32
N LYS A 101 -24.98 -14.53 -22.32
CA LYS A 101 -24.80 -15.77 -23.10
C LYS A 101 -25.75 -16.88 -22.66
N ARG A 102 -25.96 -17.06 -21.34
CA ARG A 102 -26.92 -18.04 -20.80
C ARG A 102 -28.35 -17.71 -21.22
N ALA A 103 -28.77 -16.45 -21.11
CA ALA A 103 -30.10 -16.00 -21.52
C ALA A 103 -30.34 -16.19 -23.03
N GLN A 104 -29.36 -15.86 -23.87
CA GLN A 104 -29.43 -16.08 -25.32
C GLN A 104 -29.53 -17.57 -25.68
N LYS A 105 -28.81 -18.43 -24.97
CA LYS A 105 -28.87 -19.89 -25.15
C LYS A 105 -30.28 -20.41 -24.84
N LEU A 106 -30.82 -20.05 -23.67
CA LEU A 106 -32.17 -20.45 -23.25
C LEU A 106 -33.24 -19.99 -24.24
N LEU A 107 -33.14 -18.76 -24.75
CA LEU A 107 -34.06 -18.23 -25.75
C LEU A 107 -34.04 -19.03 -27.06
N ARG A 108 -32.85 -19.46 -27.51
CA ARG A 108 -32.69 -20.29 -28.71
C ARG A 108 -33.27 -21.69 -28.52
N GLU A 109 -33.02 -22.31 -27.36
CA GLU A 109 -33.54 -23.64 -27.02
C GLU A 109 -35.07 -23.65 -26.96
N ASN A 110 -35.68 -22.65 -26.31
CA ASN A 110 -37.13 -22.53 -26.25
C ASN A 110 -37.77 -22.32 -27.63
N LYS A 111 -37.12 -21.55 -28.51
CA LYS A 111 -37.62 -21.34 -29.88
C LYS A 111 -37.57 -22.62 -30.72
N ALA A 112 -36.49 -23.40 -30.61
CA ALA A 112 -36.33 -24.66 -31.34
C ALA A 112 -37.29 -25.77 -30.85
N ALA A 113 -37.77 -25.70 -29.61
CA ALA A 113 -38.76 -26.64 -29.07
C ALA A 113 -40.22 -26.30 -29.44
N SER A 114 -40.46 -25.11 -29.99
CA SER A 114 -41.78 -24.62 -30.42
C SER A 114 -42.03 -24.67 -31.94
N GLU A 115 -41.03 -25.13 -32.71
CA GLU A 115 -41.09 -25.41 -34.15
C GLU A 115 -41.14 -26.93 -34.37
#